data_AF-A0A2T7N7H4-F1
#
_entry.id   AF-A0A2T7N7H4-F1
#
_cell.length_a   1.000
_cell.length_b   1.000
_cell.length_c   1.000
_cell.angle_alpha   90.00
_cell.angle_beta   90.00
_cell.angle_gamma   90.00
#
_symmetry.space_group_name_H-M   'P 1'
#
loop_
_entity.id
_entity.type
_entity.pdbx_description
1 polymer ?
#
loop_
_entity_poly.entity_id
_entity_poly.type
_entity_poly.pdbx_seq_one_letter_code
_entity_poly.pdbx_strand_id
1 'polypeptide(L)'
;MLNHRDQIATFEMRTMPPDFPIELFFHSRWQAGKELKMIDASSRMVRILDPLQVISRLMDTSVSGSVVLKIHDGLLPENNVKIEIGDGVAKTTEAAEDFEVEISDLVPLLTGRLSPISLWRHGRLRKGSWKNVPWGISEVPEKVCILESIFPKIVTHNAL
;
A
#
# COMPACT_ATOMS: atom_id res chain seq x y z
N MET A 1 -3.80 -25.99 -21.79
CA MET A 1 -5.23 -25.94 -22.11
C MET A 1 -5.96 -26.95 -21.22
N LEU A 2 -7.03 -26.55 -20.54
CA LEU A 2 -7.83 -27.44 -19.68
C LEU A 2 -8.63 -28.43 -20.54
N ASN A 3 -8.20 -29.70 -20.57
CA ASN A 3 -8.81 -30.79 -21.34
C ASN A 3 -10.20 -31.24 -20.82
N HIS A 4 -10.74 -30.60 -19.78
CA HIS A 4 -11.99 -30.99 -19.11
C HIS A 4 -13.06 -29.88 -19.15
N ARG A 5 -12.99 -28.98 -20.15
CA ARG A 5 -13.85 -27.80 -20.24
C ARG A 5 -15.35 -28.13 -20.21
N ASP A 6 -15.74 -29.31 -20.69
CA ASP A 6 -17.13 -29.76 -20.76
C ASP A 6 -17.58 -30.57 -19.51
N GLN A 7 -16.66 -30.85 -18.58
CA GLN A 7 -16.91 -31.62 -17.36
C GLN A 7 -16.91 -30.77 -16.07
N ILE A 8 -16.36 -29.55 -16.13
CA ILE A 8 -16.17 -28.69 -14.97
C ILE A 8 -17.10 -27.47 -15.08
N ALA A 9 -18.16 -27.46 -14.26
CA ALA A 9 -19.10 -26.34 -14.17
C ALA A 9 -18.58 -25.19 -13.30
N THR A 10 -17.72 -25.46 -12.32
CA THR A 10 -17.19 -24.44 -11.39
C THR A 10 -15.76 -24.80 -10.97
N PHE A 11 -14.91 -23.80 -10.86
CA PHE A 11 -13.53 -23.91 -10.37
C PHE A 11 -13.32 -22.87 -9.28
N GLU A 12 -12.85 -23.29 -8.11
CA GLU A 12 -12.62 -22.44 -6.95
C GLU A 12 -11.14 -22.46 -6.57
N MET A 13 -10.55 -21.28 -6.43
CA MET A 13 -9.21 -21.12 -5.83
C MET A 13 -9.38 -20.48 -4.46
N ARG A 14 -9.09 -21.25 -3.40
CA ARG A 14 -9.28 -20.78 -2.01
C ARG A 14 -8.20 -19.82 -1.54
N THR A 15 -7.01 -19.92 -2.10
CA THR A 15 -5.85 -19.10 -1.71
C THR A 15 -5.16 -18.61 -2.96
N MET A 16 -5.04 -17.29 -3.08
CA MET A 16 -4.39 -16.63 -4.20
C MET A 16 -3.70 -15.36 -3.68
N PRO A 17 -2.48 -15.05 -4.14
CA PRO A 17 -1.86 -13.76 -3.87
C PRO A 17 -2.76 -12.61 -4.37
N PRO A 18 -2.86 -11.48 -3.64
CA PRO A 18 -3.74 -10.36 -4.01
C PRO A 18 -3.42 -9.72 -5.36
N ASP A 19 -2.19 -9.90 -5.86
CA ASP A 19 -1.68 -9.38 -7.12
C ASP A 19 -1.56 -10.46 -8.22
N PHE A 20 -2.13 -11.64 -8.00
CA PHE A 20 -2.11 -12.72 -9.00
C PHE A 20 -2.86 -12.28 -10.28
N PRO A 21 -2.27 -12.48 -11.48
CA PRO A 21 -2.82 -11.97 -12.73
C PRO A 21 -3.94 -12.88 -13.26
N ILE A 22 -5.03 -13.00 -12.49
CA ILE A 22 -6.14 -13.90 -12.83
C ILE A 22 -6.76 -13.58 -14.18
N GLU A 23 -6.70 -12.32 -14.61
CA GLU A 23 -7.24 -11.86 -15.89
C GLU A 23 -6.58 -12.53 -17.10
N LEU A 24 -5.31 -12.93 -16.99
CA LEU A 24 -4.59 -13.63 -18.07
C LEU A 24 -5.19 -15.00 -18.37
N PHE A 25 -5.92 -15.60 -17.42
CA PHE A 25 -6.53 -16.91 -17.57
C PHE A 25 -7.90 -16.85 -18.27
N PHE A 26 -8.42 -15.66 -18.57
CA PHE A 26 -9.76 -15.50 -19.14
C PHE A 26 -9.75 -14.62 -20.39
N HIS A 27 -10.24 -15.17 -21.51
CA HIS A 27 -10.36 -14.45 -22.78
C HIS A 27 -11.44 -13.34 -22.76
N SER A 28 -12.41 -13.41 -21.84
CA SER A 28 -13.42 -12.36 -21.63
C SER A 28 -14.22 -12.63 -20.35
N ARG A 29 -14.40 -11.59 -19.52
CA ARG A 29 -15.29 -11.62 -18.34
C ARG A 29 -16.78 -11.83 -18.68
N TRP A 30 -17.16 -11.70 -19.97
CA TRP A 30 -18.54 -11.66 -20.43
C TRP A 30 -18.87 -12.71 -21.50
N GLN A 31 -17.89 -13.44 -22.04
CA GLN A 31 -18.17 -14.48 -23.02
C GLN A 31 -18.71 -15.75 -22.34
N ALA A 32 -19.90 -16.17 -22.79
CA ALA A 32 -20.58 -17.42 -22.44
C ALA A 32 -21.19 -17.52 -21.02
N GLY A 33 -21.64 -16.39 -20.43
CA GLY A 33 -22.42 -16.42 -19.18
C GLY A 33 -21.64 -16.91 -17.95
N LYS A 34 -20.30 -16.84 -18.01
CA LYS A 34 -19.40 -17.23 -16.92
C LYS A 34 -19.20 -16.04 -15.99
N GLU A 35 -19.58 -16.19 -14.72
CA GLU A 35 -19.37 -15.18 -13.68
C GLU A 35 -18.05 -15.46 -12.96
N LEU A 36 -17.22 -14.42 -12.80
CA LEU A 36 -16.04 -14.46 -11.95
C LEU A 36 -16.31 -13.66 -10.67
N LYS A 37 -16.24 -14.32 -9.52
CA LYS A 37 -16.27 -13.66 -8.20
C LYS A 37 -14.87 -13.65 -7.62
N MET A 38 -14.37 -12.46 -7.32
CA MET A 38 -13.13 -12.27 -6.58
C MET A 38 -13.44 -11.64 -5.24
N ILE A 39 -12.89 -12.21 -4.17
CA ILE A 39 -13.05 -11.71 -2.82
C ILE A 39 -11.63 -11.51 -2.26
N ASP A 40 -11.27 -10.27 -1.96
CA ASP A 40 -10.07 -9.97 -1.17
C ASP A 40 -10.42 -10.16 0.31
N ALA A 41 -9.90 -11.23 0.92
CA ALA A 41 -10.04 -11.49 2.34
C ALA A 41 -8.67 -11.34 3.02
N SER A 42 -8.53 -10.33 3.88
CA SER A 42 -7.36 -10.20 4.74
C SER A 42 -7.35 -11.32 5.78
N SER A 43 -6.28 -12.12 5.80
CA SER A 43 -6.16 -13.26 6.73
C SER A 43 -5.63 -12.86 8.12
N ARG A 44 -4.98 -11.70 8.24
CA ARG A 44 -4.30 -11.24 9.46
C ARG A 44 -4.43 -9.73 9.63
N MET A 45 -4.58 -9.31 10.88
CA MET A 45 -4.51 -7.91 11.29
C MET A 45 -3.20 -7.66 12.04
N VAL A 46 -2.53 -6.55 11.73
CA VAL A 46 -1.26 -6.14 12.36
C VAL A 46 -1.43 -4.72 12.87
N ARG A 47 -0.81 -4.42 14.00
CA ARG A 47 -0.74 -3.07 14.57
C ARG A 47 0.72 -2.74 14.87
N ILE A 48 1.11 -1.51 14.56
CA ILE A 48 2.44 -0.98 14.86
C ILE A 48 2.39 -0.36 16.26
N LEU A 49 3.34 -0.75 17.12
CA LEU A 49 3.48 -0.24 18.49
C LEU A 49 4.56 0.82 18.61
N ASP A 50 5.60 0.76 17.77
CA ASP A 50 6.68 1.74 17.70
C ASP A 50 6.94 2.07 16.22
N PRO A 51 6.34 3.16 15.70
CA PRO A 51 6.46 3.51 14.29
C PRO A 51 7.89 3.80 13.87
N LEU A 52 8.69 4.47 14.72
CA LEU A 52 10.06 4.85 14.38
C LEU A 52 10.94 3.61 14.24
N GLN A 53 10.85 2.68 15.19
CA GLN A 53 11.63 1.45 15.13
C GLN A 53 11.23 0.56 13.95
N VAL A 54 9.94 0.49 13.61
CA VAL A 54 9.49 -0.32 12.48
C VAL A 54 9.90 0.31 11.16
N ILE A 55 9.72 1.61 10.99
CA ILE A 55 10.11 2.35 9.78
C ILE A 55 11.62 2.23 9.53
N SER A 56 12.44 2.49 10.54
CA SER A 56 13.91 2.40 10.43
C SER A 56 14.40 1.01 10.01
N ARG A 57 13.67 -0.06 10.36
CA ARG A 57 14.02 -1.44 9.99
C ARG A 57 13.57 -1.86 8.59
N LEU A 58 12.49 -1.27 8.09
CA LEU A 58 11.85 -1.70 6.83
C LEU A 58 12.15 -0.77 5.66
N MET A 59 12.63 0.44 5.91
CA MET A 59 12.95 1.40 4.84
C MET A 59 14.12 0.92 3.98
N ASP A 60 14.05 1.19 2.68
CA ASP A 60 15.23 1.10 1.81
C ASP A 60 16.18 2.27 2.10
N THR A 61 17.37 1.95 2.61
CA THR A 61 18.39 2.96 2.99
C THR A 61 19.22 3.46 1.81
N SER A 62 19.09 2.85 0.62
CA SER A 62 19.86 3.21 -0.57
C SER A 62 19.24 4.36 -1.36
N VAL A 63 17.99 4.70 -1.06
CA VAL A 63 17.22 5.73 -1.76
C VAL A 63 17.61 7.12 -1.28
N SER A 64 17.89 8.01 -2.23
CA SER A 64 18.15 9.43 -1.97
C SER A 64 16.85 10.24 -1.86
N GLY A 65 16.83 11.19 -0.94
CA GLY A 65 15.71 12.08 -0.70
C GLY A 65 14.95 11.74 0.58
N SER A 66 14.40 12.77 1.22
CA SER A 66 13.71 12.64 2.50
C SER A 66 12.25 13.10 2.43
N VAL A 67 11.43 12.50 3.28
CA VAL A 67 10.00 12.82 3.46
C VAL A 67 9.72 12.92 4.95
N VAL A 68 9.02 13.97 5.36
CA VAL A 68 8.55 14.12 6.75
C VAL A 68 7.12 13.63 6.85
N LEU A 69 6.94 12.51 7.55
CA LEU A 69 5.65 11.86 7.76
C LEU A 69 5.19 12.06 9.20
N LYS A 70 4.01 12.64 9.38
CA LYS A 70 3.33 12.74 10.66
C LYS A 70 2.35 11.59 10.83
N ILE A 71 2.46 10.90 11.95
CA ILE A 71 1.62 9.75 12.26
C ILE A 71 0.54 10.19 13.24
N HIS A 72 -0.68 9.73 13.00
CA HIS A 72 -1.81 9.88 13.92
C HIS A 72 -2.28 8.51 14.40
N ASP A 73 -2.47 8.40 15.71
CA ASP A 73 -2.98 7.25 16.44
C ASP A 73 -3.88 7.75 17.56
N GLY A 74 -5.19 7.53 17.40
CA GLY A 74 -6.19 7.91 18.40
C GLY A 74 -6.18 7.04 19.66
N LEU A 75 -5.49 5.89 19.65
CA LEU A 75 -5.47 4.94 20.77
C LEU A 75 -4.16 5.01 21.57
N LEU A 76 -3.02 5.22 20.91
CA LEU A 76 -1.71 5.33 21.55
C LEU A 76 -1.08 6.69 21.23
N PRO A 77 -1.23 7.69 22.11
CA PRO A 77 -0.70 9.03 21.89
C PRO A 77 0.81 9.10 21.68
N GLU A 78 1.55 8.11 22.21
CA GLU A 78 2.99 7.96 22.06
C GLU A 78 3.42 7.77 20.59
N ASN A 79 2.52 7.26 19.75
CA ASN A 79 2.75 7.07 18.31
C ASN A 79 2.54 8.35 17.49
N ASN A 80 2.05 9.44 18.10
CA ASN A 80 1.77 10.69 17.42
C ASN A 80 3.04 11.51 17.22
N VAL A 81 3.93 10.98 16.37
CA VAL A 81 5.25 11.55 16.09
C VAL A 81 5.38 11.98 14.63
N LYS A 82 6.28 12.94 14.40
CA LYS A 82 6.74 13.28 13.05
C LYS A 82 8.09 12.62 12.82
N ILE A 83 8.20 11.87 11.73
CA ILE A 83 9.38 11.11 11.38
C ILE A 83 9.87 11.60 10.02
N GLU A 84 11.12 12.07 9.99
CA GLU A 84 11.86 12.24 8.74
C GLU A 84 12.38 10.87 8.30
N ILE A 85 12.04 10.47 7.08
CA ILE A 85 12.38 9.17 6.50
C ILE A 85 13.09 9.43 5.17
N GLY A 86 14.33 8.95 5.05
CA GLY A 86 15.11 9.07 3.82
C GLY A 86 16.59 9.23 4.10
N ASP A 87 17.39 9.28 3.04
CA ASP A 87 18.86 9.43 3.13
C ASP A 87 19.50 8.41 4.09
N GLY A 88 18.97 7.19 4.11
CA GLY A 88 19.45 6.08 4.94
C GLY A 88 19.08 6.14 6.43
N VAL A 89 18.29 7.12 6.88
CA VAL A 89 17.95 7.29 8.30
C VAL A 89 16.45 7.56 8.47
N ALA A 90 15.89 7.04 9.57
CA ALA A 90 14.60 7.48 10.08
C ALA A 90 14.80 8.07 11.49
N LYS A 91 14.30 9.28 11.70
CA LYS A 91 14.43 9.99 12.99
C LYS A 91 13.22 10.87 13.26
N THR A 92 12.92 11.07 14.55
CA THR A 92 11.91 12.06 14.95
C THR A 92 12.38 13.47 14.60
N THR A 93 11.48 14.32 14.16
CA THR A 93 11.79 15.69 13.72
C THR A 93 10.71 16.67 14.12
N GLU A 94 11.08 17.95 14.29
CA GLU A 94 10.14 19.06 14.46
C GLU A 94 9.89 19.83 13.14
N ALA A 95 10.47 19.35 12.04
CA ALA A 95 10.27 19.94 10.72
C ALA A 95 8.78 19.96 10.30
N ALA A 96 8.46 20.82 9.33
CA ALA A 96 7.13 20.85 8.74
C ALA A 96 6.82 19.50 8.08
N GLU A 97 5.64 18.93 8.36
CA GLU A 97 5.23 17.69 7.72
C GLU A 97 4.99 17.85 6.21
N ASP A 98 5.49 16.89 5.43
CA ASP A 98 5.13 16.73 4.03
C ASP A 98 3.76 16.05 3.94
N PHE A 99 3.56 15.01 4.76
CA PHE A 99 2.33 14.22 4.80
C PHE A 99 1.93 13.81 6.23
N GLU A 100 0.65 13.49 6.37
CA GLU A 100 0.02 12.89 7.53
C GLU A 100 -0.60 11.55 7.13
N VAL A 101 -0.52 10.58 8.04
CA VAL A 101 -1.10 9.24 7.86
C VAL A 101 -1.64 8.70 9.18
N GLU A 102 -2.73 7.95 9.11
CA GLU A 102 -3.23 7.18 10.25
C GLU A 102 -2.37 5.94 10.47
N ILE A 103 -2.18 5.53 11.72
CA ILE A 103 -1.40 4.33 12.08
C ILE A 103 -1.92 3.06 11.39
N SER A 104 -3.24 3.00 11.11
CA SER A 104 -3.86 1.89 10.38
C SER A 104 -3.45 1.83 8.91
N ASP A 105 -3.14 2.97 8.30
CA ASP A 105 -2.71 3.09 6.91
C ASP A 105 -1.19 2.94 6.74
N LEU A 106 -0.44 3.11 7.84
CA LEU A 106 0.99 2.82 7.87
C LEU A 106 1.26 1.31 7.71
N VAL A 107 0.41 0.44 8.27
CA VAL A 107 0.57 -1.03 8.17
C VAL A 107 0.58 -1.52 6.72
N PRO A 108 -0.43 -1.22 5.87
CA PRO A 108 -0.42 -1.66 4.48
C PRO A 108 0.69 -0.99 3.65
N LEU A 109 1.17 0.19 4.05
CA LEU A 109 2.34 0.85 3.43
C LEU A 109 3.62 0.05 3.70
N LEU A 110 3.92 -0.22 4.97
CA LEU A 110 5.16 -0.90 5.37
C LEU A 110 5.19 -2.38 4.99
N THR A 111 4.02 -3.01 4.83
CA THR A 111 3.92 -4.39 4.33
C THR A 111 3.91 -4.47 2.81
N GLY A 112 3.97 -3.34 2.11
CA GLY A 112 3.93 -3.28 0.65
C GLY A 112 2.60 -3.72 0.03
N ARG A 113 1.53 -3.88 0.85
CA ARG A 113 0.18 -4.23 0.36
C ARG A 113 -0.42 -3.09 -0.44
N LEU A 114 -0.22 -1.84 0.00
CA LEU A 114 -0.62 -0.63 -0.70
C LEU A 114 0.59 0.25 -0.96
N SER A 115 0.73 0.71 -2.21
CA SER A 115 1.75 1.69 -2.56
C SER A 115 1.43 3.07 -1.95
N PRO A 116 2.45 3.86 -1.57
CA PRO A 116 2.34 5.29 -1.29
C PRO A 116 1.51 6.06 -2.33
N ILE A 117 1.66 5.77 -3.62
CA ILE A 117 0.84 6.37 -4.68
C ILE A 117 -0.65 6.02 -4.50
N SER A 118 -0.96 4.76 -4.17
CA SER A 118 -2.35 4.33 -3.94
C SER A 118 -2.94 5.02 -2.71
N LEU A 119 -2.18 5.12 -1.62
CA LEU A 119 -2.62 5.81 -0.40
C LEU A 119 -2.84 7.31 -0.65
N TRP A 120 -2.00 7.94 -1.46
CA TRP A 120 -2.21 9.32 -1.90
C TRP A 120 -3.47 9.48 -2.74
N ARG A 121 -3.69 8.62 -3.74
CA ARG A 121 -4.89 8.66 -4.60
C ARG A 121 -6.19 8.43 -3.84
N HIS A 122 -6.17 7.57 -2.82
CA HIS A 122 -7.31 7.37 -1.91
C HIS A 122 -7.48 8.50 -0.89
N GLY A 123 -6.59 9.50 -0.89
CA GLY A 123 -6.60 10.59 0.07
C GLY A 123 -6.37 10.11 1.50
N ARG A 124 -5.58 9.05 1.71
CA ARG A 124 -5.16 8.55 3.04
C ARG A 124 -3.78 9.05 3.45
N LEU A 125 -2.93 9.39 2.47
CA LEU A 125 -1.69 10.13 2.66
C LEU A 125 -1.96 11.61 2.36
N ARG A 126 -2.12 12.45 3.38
CA ARG A 126 -2.64 13.83 3.24
C ARG A 126 -1.61 14.89 3.60
N LYS A 127 -1.69 16.10 3.04
CA LYS A 127 -1.00 17.27 3.60
C LYS A 127 -2.03 18.20 4.24
N GLY A 128 -2.20 18.12 5.57
CA GLY A 128 -3.19 18.91 6.32
C GLY A 128 -4.65 18.67 5.89
N SER A 129 -5.52 19.67 6.09
CA SER A 129 -6.93 19.60 5.72
C SER A 129 -7.12 19.76 4.20
N TRP A 130 -6.92 18.69 3.44
CA TRP A 130 -7.21 18.69 2.00
C TRP A 130 -8.72 18.81 1.78
N LYS A 131 -9.19 20.03 1.48
CA LYS A 131 -10.59 20.26 1.13
C LYS A 131 -10.95 19.84 -0.28
N ASN A 132 -10.01 19.62 -1.20
CA ASN A 132 -10.28 19.16 -2.56
C ASN A 132 -8.97 18.63 -3.17
N VAL A 133 -8.83 17.32 -3.37
CA VAL A 133 -7.97 16.85 -4.47
C VAL A 133 -8.78 17.10 -5.74
N PRO A 134 -8.36 18.00 -6.63
CA PRO A 134 -9.04 18.20 -7.90
C PRO A 134 -9.10 16.85 -8.62
N TRP A 135 -10.30 16.40 -8.96
CA TRP A 135 -10.49 15.30 -9.89
C TRP A 135 -9.72 15.63 -11.18
N GLY A 136 -8.64 14.90 -11.46
CA GLY A 136 -7.81 15.12 -12.66
C GLY A 136 -6.34 15.49 -12.44
N ILE A 137 -5.82 15.51 -11.20
CA ILE A 137 -4.35 15.52 -11.01
C ILE A 137 -3.80 14.14 -11.41
N SER A 138 -3.25 14.04 -12.63
CA SER A 138 -2.51 12.85 -13.08
C SER A 138 -1.10 12.80 -12.49
N GLU A 139 -0.52 13.94 -12.13
CA GLU A 139 0.86 14.04 -11.64
C GLU A 139 0.97 13.72 -10.15
N VAL A 140 1.75 12.68 -9.85
CA VAL A 140 2.05 12.28 -8.48
C VAL A 140 3.10 13.24 -7.91
N PRO A 141 2.91 13.80 -6.69
CA PRO A 141 3.90 14.70 -6.09
C PRO A 141 5.26 14.01 -5.91
N GLU A 142 6.35 14.74 -6.10
CA GLU A 142 7.73 14.21 -5.99
C GLU A 142 7.98 13.51 -4.65
N LYS A 143 7.51 14.09 -3.54
CA LYS A 143 7.62 13.49 -2.20
C LYS A 143 6.89 12.14 -2.08
N VAL A 144 5.81 11.92 -2.84
CA VAL A 144 5.14 10.61 -2.90
C VAL A 144 5.99 9.62 -3.69
N CYS A 145 6.64 10.04 -4.77
CA CYS A 145 7.57 9.21 -5.54
C CYS A 145 8.80 8.79 -4.73
N ILE A 146 9.33 9.70 -3.89
CA ILE A 146 10.41 9.38 -2.95
C ILE A 146 9.91 8.33 -1.94
N LEU A 147 8.72 8.52 -1.36
CA LEU A 147 8.16 7.56 -0.41
C LEU A 147 7.89 6.18 -1.05
N GLU A 148 7.43 6.14 -2.30
CA GLU A 148 7.28 4.91 -3.10
C GLU A 148 8.62 4.21 -3.32
N SER A 149 9.69 4.97 -3.53
CA SER A 149 11.02 4.41 -3.70
C SER A 149 11.54 3.79 -2.40
N ILE A 150 11.27 4.44 -1.25
CA ILE A 150 11.64 3.93 0.08
C ILE A 150 10.81 2.69 0.47
N PHE A 151 9.52 2.70 0.14
CA PHE A 151 8.56 1.62 0.45
C PHE A 151 7.82 1.17 -0.81
N PRO A 152 8.48 0.39 -1.68
CA PRO A 152 7.86 -0.08 -2.90
C PRO A 152 6.76 -1.10 -2.60
N LYS A 153 5.75 -1.16 -3.47
CA LYS A 153 4.74 -2.22 -3.42
C LYS A 153 5.41 -3.59 -3.56
N ILE A 154 5.07 -4.52 -2.67
CA ILE A 154 5.56 -5.89 -2.73
C ILE A 154 4.67 -6.70 -3.67
N VAL A 155 5.29 -7.33 -4.66
CA VAL A 155 4.65 -8.24 -5.61
C VAL A 155 4.70 -9.65 -5.02
N THR A 156 3.55 -10.18 -4.60
CA THR A 156 3.45 -11.46 -3.90
C THR A 156 3.24 -12.66 -4.82
N HIS A 157 2.77 -12.45 -6.06
CA HIS A 157 2.50 -13.57 -6.97
C HIS A 157 3.75 -14.21 -7.58
N ASN A 158 4.91 -13.55 -7.49
CA ASN A 158 6.21 -14.03 -7.97
C ASN A 158 7.28 -14.08 -6.87
N ALA A 159 6.89 -14.01 -5.60
CA ALA A 159 7.84 -14.12 -4.49
C ALA A 159 8.36 -15.56 -4.40
N LEU A 160 9.62 -15.76 -4.78
CA LEU A 160 10.39 -17.00 -4.61
C LEU A 160 10.73 -17.26 -3.14
#